data_AF-A0A354M7L4-F1
#
_entry.id   AF-A0A354M7L4-F1
#
_cell.length_a   1.000
_cell.length_b   1.000
_cell.length_c   1.000
_cell.angle_alpha   90.00
_cell.angle_beta   90.00
_cell.angle_gamma   90.00
#
_symmetry.space_group_name_H-M   'P 1'
#
loop_
_entity.id
_entity.type
_entity.pdbx_description
1 polymer ?
#
loop_
_entity_poly.entity_id
_entity_poly.type
_entity_poly.pdbx_seq_one_letter_code
_entity_poly.pdbx_strand_id
1 'polypeptide(L)'
;MLDETECDTWAHWKDSLGAVAGMFEKPEFTVIENGNVRSVLRVTAAFNSSVLRRDYCLESGSDAVKVTARVDFHEKHKSFKLSFPTDGDSVISEIPYSTVIRNKNSGEEPCGAWISNGIFCVANDGKYGYDAVDGEMRLTVLRGAVYADHVGVRDEFCEYMDQGEHDFTYWIYPFTDNRSAEERAQELDFGLRGVLGGFHGGK
;
A
#
# COMPACT_ATOMS: atom_id res chain seq x y z
N MET A 1 -11.52 -4.68 1.81
CA MET A 1 -12.00 -4.08 3.07
C MET A 1 -12.25 -5.20 4.05
N LEU A 2 -11.79 -5.05 5.29
CA LEU A 2 -12.08 -6.00 6.37
C LEU A 2 -12.86 -5.29 7.49
N ASP A 3 -13.67 -6.04 8.22
CA ASP A 3 -14.42 -5.60 9.39
C ASP A 3 -13.58 -5.79 10.66
N GLU A 4 -12.95 -4.72 11.12
CA GLU A 4 -12.11 -4.75 12.31
C GLU A 4 -12.86 -4.32 13.58
N THR A 5 -14.20 -4.42 13.61
CA THR A 5 -14.99 -4.04 14.79
C THR A 5 -14.47 -4.72 16.06
N GLU A 6 -14.08 -5.99 15.99
CA GLU A 6 -13.59 -6.73 17.15
C GLU A 6 -12.14 -6.40 17.55
N CYS A 7 -11.43 -5.56 16.79
CA CYS A 7 -10.07 -5.12 17.11
C CYS A 7 -10.13 -3.85 17.95
N ASP A 8 -9.27 -3.75 18.96
CA ASP A 8 -8.94 -2.48 19.60
C ASP A 8 -7.90 -1.71 18.75
N THR A 9 -7.38 -0.58 19.24
CA THR A 9 -6.39 0.22 18.50
C THR A 9 -5.18 -0.61 18.06
N TRP A 10 -4.72 -1.51 18.92
CA TRP A 10 -3.51 -2.31 18.69
C TRP A 10 -3.78 -3.70 18.12
N ALA A 11 -5.05 -4.02 17.86
CA ALA A 11 -5.49 -5.35 17.48
C ALA A 11 -4.97 -6.44 18.44
N HIS A 12 -5.01 -6.18 19.75
CA HIS A 12 -4.49 -7.10 20.75
C HIS A 12 -5.15 -8.48 20.62
N TRP A 13 -4.31 -9.52 20.64
CA TRP A 13 -4.73 -10.92 20.53
C TRP A 13 -5.49 -11.27 19.24
N LYS A 14 -5.30 -10.46 18.19
CA LYS A 14 -5.84 -10.73 16.85
C LYS A 14 -4.69 -11.03 15.91
N ASP A 15 -4.81 -12.14 15.19
CA ASP A 15 -3.87 -12.48 14.11
C ASP A 15 -4.24 -11.78 12.79
N SER A 16 -5.48 -11.27 12.67
CA SER A 16 -5.95 -10.59 11.46
C SER A 16 -6.78 -9.35 11.80
N LEU A 17 -6.81 -8.41 10.87
CA LEU A 17 -7.58 -7.17 10.96
C LEU A 17 -9.05 -7.36 10.53
N GLY A 18 -9.65 -8.50 10.89
CA GLY A 18 -11.06 -8.77 10.69
C GLY A 18 -11.43 -9.63 9.48
N ALA A 19 -12.72 -9.91 9.35
CA ALA A 19 -13.29 -10.68 8.24
C ALA A 19 -13.54 -9.79 7.02
N VAL A 20 -13.62 -10.38 5.82
CA VAL A 20 -13.91 -9.61 4.59
C VAL A 20 -15.26 -8.90 4.69
N ALA A 21 -15.23 -7.58 4.52
CA ALA A 21 -16.40 -6.69 4.54
C ALA A 21 -16.82 -6.21 3.14
N GLY A 22 -15.97 -6.41 2.14
CA GLY A 22 -16.22 -6.02 0.75
C GLY A 22 -14.98 -5.43 0.07
N MET A 23 -15.18 -4.78 -1.07
CA MET A 23 -14.13 -4.19 -1.89
C MET A 23 -14.61 -2.87 -2.51
N PHE A 24 -13.68 -2.03 -2.98
CA PHE A 24 -14.05 -0.89 -3.81
C PHE A 24 -14.65 -1.39 -5.13
N GLU A 25 -15.86 -0.95 -5.46
CA GLU A 25 -16.65 -1.43 -6.60
C GLU A 25 -16.86 -0.34 -7.65
N LYS A 26 -17.42 -0.75 -8.81
CA LYS A 26 -17.81 0.12 -9.93
C LYS A 26 -16.68 1.04 -10.40
N PRO A 27 -15.52 0.47 -10.81
CA PRO A 27 -14.39 1.28 -11.23
C PRO A 27 -14.71 2.10 -12.49
N GLU A 28 -14.40 3.39 -12.42
CA GLU A 28 -14.39 4.30 -13.57
C GLU A 28 -12.96 4.47 -14.08
N PHE A 29 -12.78 4.34 -15.38
CA PHE A 29 -11.47 4.35 -16.03
C PHE A 29 -11.33 5.59 -16.91
N THR A 30 -10.20 6.28 -16.82
CA THR A 30 -9.91 7.43 -17.67
C THR A 30 -8.41 7.50 -17.97
N VAL A 31 -8.05 7.55 -19.24
CA VAL A 31 -6.67 7.86 -19.64
C VAL A 31 -6.47 9.37 -19.48
N ILE A 32 -5.65 9.77 -18.51
CA ILE A 32 -5.39 11.18 -18.19
C ILE A 32 -4.09 11.69 -18.83
N GLU A 33 -3.24 10.78 -19.29
CA GLU A 33 -2.04 11.10 -20.08
C GLU A 33 -1.78 9.99 -21.10
N ASN A 34 -1.43 10.37 -22.32
CA ASN A 34 -1.08 9.45 -23.41
C ASN A 34 0.04 10.09 -24.25
N GLY A 35 1.27 10.04 -23.73
CA GLY A 35 2.47 10.59 -24.37
C GLY A 35 3.44 9.49 -24.80
N ASN A 36 4.44 9.90 -25.60
CA ASN A 36 5.48 8.97 -26.09
C ASN A 36 6.40 8.43 -24.99
N VAL A 37 6.51 9.13 -23.86
CA VAL A 37 7.38 8.75 -22.74
C VAL A 37 6.60 8.01 -21.67
N ARG A 38 5.35 8.38 -21.41
CA ARG A 38 4.52 7.74 -20.41
C ARG A 38 3.03 7.83 -20.75
N SER A 39 2.27 6.89 -20.22
CA SER A 39 0.81 6.88 -20.24
C SER A 39 0.28 6.70 -18.83
N VAL A 40 -0.83 7.38 -18.50
CA VAL A 40 -1.42 7.32 -17.16
C VAL A 40 -2.91 6.99 -17.25
N LEU A 41 -3.28 5.88 -16.62
CA LEU A 41 -4.67 5.45 -16.44
C LEU A 41 -5.11 5.77 -15.01
N ARG A 42 -6.11 6.65 -14.88
CA ARG A 42 -6.81 6.88 -13.62
C ARG A 42 -7.94 5.89 -13.47
N VAL A 43 -8.00 5.26 -12.30
CA VAL A 43 -9.10 4.41 -11.85
C VAL A 43 -9.68 4.96 -10.57
N THR A 44 -10.96 5.29 -10.57
CA THR A 44 -11.69 5.73 -9.37
C THR A 44 -12.74 4.69 -9.02
N ALA A 45 -12.82 4.29 -7.76
CA ALA A 45 -13.81 3.34 -7.27
C ALA A 45 -14.28 3.75 -5.87
N ALA A 46 -15.47 3.29 -5.48
CA ALA A 46 -16.09 3.66 -4.21
C ALA A 46 -16.41 2.43 -3.34
N PHE A 47 -16.38 2.62 -2.03
CA PHE A 47 -16.89 1.68 -1.04
C PHE A 47 -17.61 2.50 0.01
N ASN A 48 -18.93 2.30 0.17
CA ASN A 48 -19.79 3.11 1.03
C ASN A 48 -19.57 4.62 0.85
N SER A 49 -18.95 5.28 1.83
CA SER A 49 -18.72 6.73 1.84
C SER A 49 -17.28 7.09 1.45
N SER A 50 -16.46 6.10 1.12
CA SER A 50 -15.06 6.26 0.79
C SER A 50 -14.80 6.15 -0.71
N VAL A 51 -13.84 6.93 -1.20
CA VAL A 51 -13.44 6.96 -2.62
C VAL A 51 -11.95 6.71 -2.75
N LEU A 52 -11.57 5.72 -3.55
CA LEU A 52 -10.20 5.41 -3.90
C LEU A 52 -9.93 5.81 -5.35
N ARG A 53 -8.94 6.68 -5.54
CA ARG A 53 -8.40 7.06 -6.85
C ARG A 53 -6.98 6.54 -6.98
N ARG A 54 -6.68 5.86 -8.08
CA ARG A 54 -5.35 5.34 -8.41
C ARG A 54 -4.96 5.76 -9.81
N ASP A 55 -3.78 6.37 -9.93
CA ASP A 55 -3.18 6.76 -11.19
C ASP A 55 -2.05 5.78 -11.51
N TYR A 56 -2.32 4.88 -12.45
CA TYR A 56 -1.38 3.88 -12.93
C TYR A 56 -0.54 4.50 -14.06
N CYS A 57 0.74 4.72 -13.79
CA CYS A 57 1.70 5.24 -14.75
C CYS A 57 2.53 4.10 -15.34
N LEU A 58 2.58 4.05 -16.67
CA LEU A 58 3.46 3.19 -17.44
C LEU A 58 4.44 4.07 -18.22
N GLU A 59 5.73 3.83 -18.05
CA GLU A 59 6.80 4.62 -18.67
C GLU A 59 7.57 3.77 -19.70
N SER A 60 7.89 4.37 -20.84
CA SER A 60 8.69 3.72 -21.87
C SER A 60 10.06 3.31 -21.32
N GLY A 61 10.39 2.03 -21.41
CA GLY A 61 11.65 1.47 -20.90
C GLY A 61 11.65 1.12 -19.41
N SER A 62 10.53 1.32 -18.70
CA SER A 62 10.34 0.83 -17.33
C SER A 62 9.60 -0.51 -17.33
N ASP A 63 10.00 -1.41 -16.43
CA ASP A 63 9.32 -2.67 -16.10
C ASP A 63 8.42 -2.55 -14.85
N ALA A 64 8.31 -1.36 -14.27
CA ALA A 64 7.45 -1.09 -13.13
C ALA A 64 6.10 -0.50 -13.56
N VAL A 65 5.05 -0.92 -12.86
CA VAL A 65 3.79 -0.18 -12.78
C VAL A 65 3.88 0.75 -11.58
N LYS A 66 3.94 2.05 -11.82
CA LYS A 66 4.04 3.07 -10.77
C LYS A 66 2.66 3.61 -10.46
N VAL A 67 2.22 3.51 -9.21
CA VAL A 67 0.85 3.91 -8.82
C VAL A 67 0.90 4.99 -7.77
N THR A 68 0.31 6.14 -8.08
CA THR A 68 -0.03 7.16 -7.07
C THR A 68 -1.49 6.98 -6.70
N ALA A 69 -1.76 6.82 -5.41
CA ALA A 69 -3.09 6.60 -4.87
C ALA A 69 -3.51 7.74 -3.94
N ARG A 70 -4.78 8.10 -4.01
CA ARG A 70 -5.46 8.94 -3.03
C ARG A 70 -6.72 8.23 -2.57
N VAL A 71 -6.93 8.16 -1.27
CA VAL A 71 -8.17 7.67 -0.69
C VAL A 71 -8.76 8.75 0.21
N ASP A 72 -10.03 9.08 -0.01
CA ASP A 72 -10.84 9.83 0.95
C ASP A 72 -11.62 8.79 1.77
N PHE A 73 -11.14 8.54 2.99
CA PHE A 73 -11.53 7.41 3.82
C PHE A 73 -12.49 7.83 4.94
N HIS A 74 -13.70 7.28 4.92
CA HIS A 74 -14.78 7.59 5.88
C HIS A 74 -15.41 6.32 6.48
N GLU A 75 -14.65 5.22 6.49
CA GLU A 75 -15.14 3.97 7.07
C GLU A 75 -14.69 3.80 8.52
N LYS A 76 -15.67 3.56 9.39
CA LYS A 76 -15.46 3.23 10.80
C LYS A 76 -15.39 1.71 10.99
N HIS A 77 -14.47 1.26 11.84
CA HIS A 77 -14.20 -0.17 12.07
C HIS A 77 -13.92 -0.96 10.77
N LYS A 78 -13.25 -0.32 9.81
CA LYS A 78 -12.78 -1.00 8.61
C LYS A 78 -11.29 -0.83 8.41
N SER A 79 -10.62 -1.91 8.05
CA SER A 79 -9.26 -1.86 7.54
C SER A 79 -9.28 -1.97 6.01
N PHE A 80 -8.47 -1.12 5.37
CA PHE A 80 -8.27 -1.12 3.93
C PHE A 80 -6.91 -1.73 3.61
N LYS A 81 -6.92 -2.76 2.75
CA LYS A 81 -5.73 -3.40 2.21
C LYS A 81 -5.75 -3.40 0.69
N LEU A 82 -4.58 -3.27 0.08
CA LEU A 82 -4.36 -3.60 -1.33
C LEU A 82 -4.00 -5.08 -1.44
N SER A 83 -4.73 -5.82 -2.28
CA SER A 83 -4.49 -7.24 -2.50
C SER A 83 -3.71 -7.50 -3.79
N PHE A 84 -2.71 -8.38 -3.70
CA PHE A 84 -1.92 -8.84 -4.82
C PHE A 84 -1.96 -10.38 -4.86
N PRO A 85 -2.44 -11.00 -5.95
CA PRO A 85 -2.49 -12.47 -6.06
C PRO A 85 -1.11 -13.11 -5.92
N THR A 86 -1.04 -14.23 -5.22
CA THR A 86 0.21 -14.97 -5.00
C THR A 86 0.01 -16.48 -4.84
N ASP A 87 0.79 -17.23 -5.63
CA ASP A 87 0.84 -18.70 -5.54
C ASP A 87 1.94 -19.18 -4.57
N GLY A 88 2.88 -18.31 -4.16
CA GLY A 88 4.03 -18.69 -3.32
C GLY A 88 3.66 -18.89 -1.84
N ASP A 89 4.29 -19.82 -1.13
CA ASP A 89 3.95 -20.15 0.27
C ASP A 89 4.49 -19.17 1.32
N SER A 90 5.27 -18.19 0.89
CA SER A 90 5.92 -17.22 1.76
C SER A 90 5.99 -15.84 1.13
N VAL A 91 6.23 -14.84 1.99
CA VAL A 91 6.52 -13.46 1.61
C VAL A 91 7.91 -13.09 2.11
N ILE A 92 8.69 -12.48 1.24
CA ILE A 92 9.96 -11.84 1.55
C ILE A 92 9.63 -10.37 1.85
N SER A 93 10.02 -9.86 3.01
CA SER A 93 9.81 -8.46 3.36
C SER A 93 11.09 -7.81 3.84
N GLU A 94 11.25 -6.53 3.53
CA GLU A 94 12.31 -5.69 4.11
C GLU A 94 12.14 -5.58 5.62
N ILE A 95 13.27 -5.60 6.31
CA ILE A 95 13.44 -5.23 7.72
C ILE A 95 14.70 -4.37 7.82
N PRO A 96 14.91 -3.60 8.91
CA PRO A 96 16.10 -2.77 9.04
C PRO A 96 17.40 -3.52 8.74
N TYR A 97 18.11 -3.08 7.71
CA TYR A 97 19.39 -3.61 7.25
C TYR A 97 19.37 -5.07 6.72
N SER A 98 18.20 -5.65 6.43
CA SER A 98 18.10 -7.02 5.95
C SER A 98 16.73 -7.33 5.32
N THR A 99 16.46 -8.62 5.13
CA THR A 99 15.16 -9.14 4.72
C THR A 99 14.81 -10.34 5.60
N VAL A 100 13.53 -10.65 5.69
CA VAL A 100 13.03 -11.84 6.37
C VAL A 100 12.00 -12.53 5.48
N ILE A 101 11.95 -13.86 5.57
CA ILE A 101 10.96 -14.68 4.88
C ILE A 101 9.96 -15.17 5.92
N ARG A 102 8.68 -14.91 5.70
CA ARG A 102 7.58 -15.39 6.54
C ARG A 102 6.64 -16.26 5.73
N ASN A 103 6.17 -17.35 6.34
CA ASN A 103 5.18 -18.22 5.72
C ASN A 103 3.82 -17.51 5.65
N LYS A 104 2.97 -17.90 4.70
CA LYS A 104 1.55 -17.52 4.68
C LYS A 104 0.88 -17.89 6.00
N ASN A 105 -0.20 -17.18 6.31
CA ASN A 105 -1.04 -17.34 7.49
C ASN A 105 -0.30 -17.09 8.81
N SER A 106 0.74 -16.26 8.81
CA SER A 106 1.41 -15.77 10.03
C SER A 106 0.65 -14.63 10.73
N GLY A 107 -0.41 -14.13 10.12
CA GLY A 107 -1.15 -12.95 10.58
C GLY A 107 -0.59 -11.64 10.03
N GLU A 108 -0.94 -10.54 10.69
CA GLU A 108 -0.40 -9.20 10.38
C GLU A 108 1.08 -9.11 10.77
N GLU A 109 1.92 -8.72 9.83
CA GLU A 109 3.38 -8.67 9.98
C GLU A 109 3.92 -7.30 9.54
N PRO A 110 4.99 -6.81 10.20
CA PRO A 110 5.65 -5.59 9.77
C PRO A 110 6.52 -5.84 8.54
N CYS A 111 6.52 -4.86 7.64
CA CYS A 111 7.49 -4.68 6.55
C CYS A 111 8.03 -3.25 6.58
N GLY A 112 9.18 -3.00 5.95
CA GLY A 112 9.54 -1.64 5.57
C GLY A 112 9.11 -1.31 4.15
N ALA A 113 10.05 -0.87 3.34
CA ALA A 113 9.75 -0.22 2.06
C ALA A 113 9.21 -1.18 0.98
N TRP A 114 9.35 -2.51 1.15
CA TRP A 114 8.86 -3.47 0.16
C TRP A 114 8.52 -4.86 0.70
N ILE A 115 7.64 -5.55 -0.03
CA ILE A 115 7.28 -6.97 0.14
C ILE A 115 7.31 -7.68 -1.22
N SER A 116 7.63 -8.96 -1.25
CA SER A 116 7.73 -9.77 -2.47
C SER A 116 7.23 -11.19 -2.23
N ASN A 117 6.59 -11.77 -3.25
CA ASN A 117 6.26 -13.20 -3.26
C ASN A 117 7.31 -14.06 -3.97
N GLY A 118 8.48 -13.49 -4.30
CA GLY A 118 9.53 -14.17 -5.07
C GLY A 118 9.37 -14.10 -6.59
N ILE A 119 8.26 -13.53 -7.09
CA ILE A 119 8.01 -13.33 -8.53
C ILE A 119 7.93 -11.84 -8.86
N PHE A 120 7.20 -11.08 -8.05
CA PHE A 120 7.13 -9.63 -8.14
C PHE A 120 7.26 -9.01 -6.75
N CYS A 121 7.67 -7.76 -6.74
CA CYS A 121 7.82 -6.92 -5.57
C CYS A 121 6.75 -5.83 -5.58
N VAL A 122 6.29 -5.45 -4.40
CA VAL A 122 5.48 -4.26 -4.13
C VAL A 122 6.27 -3.36 -3.21
N ALA A 123 6.81 -2.26 -3.75
CA ALA A 123 7.42 -1.20 -2.95
C ALA A 123 6.39 -0.13 -2.60
N ASN A 124 6.57 0.56 -1.47
CA ASN A 124 5.65 1.58 -0.96
C ASN A 124 6.43 2.70 -0.26
N ASP A 125 5.80 3.88 -0.13
CA ASP A 125 6.39 5.08 0.48
C ASP A 125 5.87 5.40 1.90
N GLY A 126 5.24 4.43 2.59
CA GLY A 126 4.72 4.68 3.94
C GLY A 126 3.68 3.72 4.51
N LYS A 127 3.60 2.48 4.01
CA LYS A 127 2.67 1.42 4.45
C LYS A 127 3.48 0.22 4.96
N TYR A 128 3.45 0.00 6.27
CA TYR A 128 4.41 -0.87 6.97
C TYR A 128 3.79 -2.14 7.57
N GLY A 129 2.55 -2.47 7.20
CA GLY A 129 1.89 -3.70 7.60
C GLY A 129 1.49 -4.52 6.39
N TYR A 130 1.62 -5.84 6.48
CA TYR A 130 1.12 -6.76 5.47
C TYR A 130 0.60 -8.04 6.10
N ASP A 131 -0.17 -8.80 5.34
CA ASP A 131 -0.38 -10.22 5.61
C ASP A 131 -0.34 -11.02 4.30
N ALA A 132 -0.32 -12.35 4.42
CA ALA A 132 -0.46 -13.23 3.28
C ALA A 132 -1.36 -14.41 3.63
N VAL A 133 -2.53 -14.49 3.01
CA VAL A 133 -3.60 -15.45 3.32
C VAL A 133 -4.43 -15.69 2.07
N ASP A 134 -5.04 -16.87 1.95
CA ASP A 134 -5.99 -17.20 0.86
C ASP A 134 -5.49 -16.93 -0.57
N GLY A 135 -4.20 -17.14 -0.82
CA GLY A 135 -3.61 -16.91 -2.15
C GLY A 135 -3.38 -15.44 -2.47
N GLU A 136 -3.40 -14.57 -1.47
CA GLU A 136 -3.14 -13.14 -1.61
C GLU A 136 -1.99 -12.71 -0.69
N MET A 137 -1.14 -11.82 -1.19
CA MET A 137 -0.22 -11.00 -0.40
C MET A 137 -0.85 -9.60 -0.34
N ARG A 138 -1.09 -9.07 0.85
CA ARG A 138 -1.88 -7.84 1.01
C ARG A 138 -1.15 -6.81 1.83
N LEU A 139 -1.04 -5.60 1.28
CA LEU A 139 -0.45 -4.45 1.96
C LEU A 139 -1.54 -3.70 2.73
N THR A 140 -1.37 -3.53 4.03
CA THR A 140 -2.29 -2.78 4.90
C THR A 140 -2.08 -1.28 4.69
N VAL A 141 -3.14 -0.59 4.27
CA VAL A 141 -3.07 0.83 3.87
C VAL A 141 -3.57 1.75 4.97
N LEU A 142 -4.78 1.50 5.49
CA LEU A 142 -5.44 2.33 6.50
C LEU A 142 -6.24 1.46 7.46
N ARG A 143 -6.40 1.95 8.69
CA ARG A 143 -7.27 1.35 9.71
C ARG A 143 -8.19 2.40 10.31
N GLY A 144 -9.48 2.23 10.09
CA GLY A 144 -10.55 2.97 10.76
C GLY A 144 -10.84 2.44 12.16
N ALA A 145 -9.82 2.02 12.91
CA ALA A 145 -9.97 1.57 14.28
C ALA A 145 -10.34 2.75 15.20
N VAL A 146 -10.93 2.46 16.36
CA VAL A 146 -11.15 3.52 17.37
C VAL A 146 -9.79 3.98 17.88
N TYR A 147 -9.62 5.29 18.05
CA TYR A 147 -8.40 5.90 18.56
C TYR A 147 -8.22 5.61 20.06
N ALA A 148 -7.03 5.15 20.44
CA ALA A 148 -6.65 4.83 21.82
C ALA A 148 -7.66 3.93 22.56
N ASP A 149 -8.41 3.11 21.82
CA ASP A 149 -9.29 2.07 22.35
C ASP A 149 -8.46 0.93 22.91
N HIS A 150 -8.72 0.65 24.18
CA HIS A 150 -8.12 -0.43 24.92
C HIS A 150 -8.90 -0.69 26.18
N VAL A 151 -9.36 -1.92 26.36
CA VAL A 151 -9.97 -2.44 27.60
C VAL A 151 -10.88 -1.39 28.25
N GLY A 152 -12.01 -1.11 27.60
CA GLY A 152 -12.97 -0.07 28.01
C GLY A 152 -14.35 -0.25 27.37
N VAL A 153 -15.24 0.70 27.62
CA VAL A 153 -16.57 0.72 26.96
C VAL A 153 -16.49 1.69 25.79
N ARG A 154 -16.83 1.20 24.59
CA ARG A 154 -17.01 2.05 23.42
C ARG A 154 -18.35 2.75 23.50
N ASP A 155 -18.34 4.06 23.34
CA ASP A 155 -19.54 4.89 23.31
C ASP A 155 -19.66 5.65 21.98
N GLU A 156 -20.67 6.50 21.88
CA GLU A 156 -20.93 7.28 20.67
C GLU A 156 -19.90 8.39 20.40
N PHE A 157 -19.04 8.69 21.37
CA PHE A 157 -17.99 9.71 21.27
C PHE A 157 -16.64 9.15 20.83
N CYS A 158 -16.56 7.84 20.55
CA CYS A 158 -15.37 7.22 19.97
C CYS A 158 -14.91 7.97 18.71
N GLU A 159 -13.65 8.39 18.73
CA GLU A 159 -12.96 8.92 17.56
C GLU A 159 -12.33 7.77 16.78
N TYR A 160 -12.22 7.92 15.46
CA TYR A 160 -11.75 6.89 14.56
C TYR A 160 -10.48 7.35 13.86
N MET A 161 -9.51 6.46 13.76
CA MET A 161 -8.25 6.69 13.08
C MET A 161 -8.43 6.78 11.57
N ASP A 162 -7.43 7.36 10.91
CA ASP A 162 -7.27 7.39 9.45
C ASP A 162 -8.45 7.95 8.65
N GLN A 163 -9.34 8.74 9.26
CA GLN A 163 -10.42 9.41 8.54
C GLN A 163 -9.88 10.55 7.65
N GLY A 164 -10.55 10.80 6.52
CA GLY A 164 -10.23 11.85 5.56
C GLY A 164 -9.24 11.41 4.48
N GLU A 165 -8.50 12.38 3.93
CA GLU A 165 -7.68 12.18 2.74
C GLU A 165 -6.29 11.63 3.05
N HIS A 166 -5.90 10.58 2.34
CA HIS A 166 -4.56 10.01 2.38
C HIS A 166 -4.01 9.86 0.97
N ASP A 167 -2.80 10.36 0.75
CA ASP A 167 -2.02 10.14 -0.46
C ASP A 167 -0.88 9.16 -0.16
N PHE A 168 -0.62 8.24 -1.08
CA PHE A 168 0.49 7.28 -0.99
C PHE A 168 0.87 6.76 -2.37
N THR A 169 2.07 6.21 -2.48
CA THR A 169 2.62 5.68 -3.73
C THR A 169 3.08 4.25 -3.51
N TYR A 170 2.86 3.40 -4.51
CA TYR A 170 3.42 2.07 -4.53
C TYR A 170 3.77 1.65 -5.95
N TRP A 171 4.84 0.87 -6.08
CA TRP A 171 5.32 0.34 -7.36
C TRP A 171 5.21 -1.17 -7.36
N ILE A 172 4.80 -1.74 -8.50
CA ILE A 172 4.80 -3.18 -8.74
C ILE A 172 5.82 -3.47 -9.83
N TYR A 173 6.78 -4.35 -9.58
CA TYR A 173 7.84 -4.68 -10.53
C TYR A 173 8.35 -6.13 -10.36
N PRO A 174 9.00 -6.72 -11.37
CA PRO A 174 9.56 -8.07 -11.26
C PRO A 174 10.54 -8.18 -10.09
N PHE A 175 10.48 -9.29 -9.36
CA PHE A 175 11.46 -9.60 -8.33
C PHE A 175 12.62 -10.40 -8.93
N THR A 176 13.85 -9.92 -8.72
CA THR A 176 15.08 -10.58 -9.18
C THR A 176 15.90 -11.08 -8.00
N ASP A 177 16.25 -10.17 -7.10
CA ASP A 177 16.91 -10.43 -5.83
C ASP A 177 16.64 -9.31 -4.82
N ASN A 178 17.01 -9.54 -3.56
CA ASN A 178 16.76 -8.59 -2.47
C ASN A 178 17.47 -7.25 -2.67
N ARG A 179 18.65 -7.25 -3.31
CA ARG A 179 19.42 -6.03 -3.58
C ARG A 179 18.68 -5.14 -4.57
N SER A 180 18.22 -5.72 -5.67
CA SER A 180 17.46 -5.03 -6.70
C SER A 180 16.12 -4.56 -6.16
N ALA A 181 15.45 -5.37 -5.32
CA ALA A 181 14.21 -4.96 -4.67
C ALA A 181 14.40 -3.71 -3.79
N GLU A 182 15.49 -3.69 -3.02
CA GLU A 182 15.88 -2.56 -2.18
C GLU A 182 16.24 -1.30 -3.00
N GLU A 183 17.07 -1.45 -4.05
CA GLU A 183 17.43 -0.33 -4.94
C GLU A 183 16.17 0.33 -5.54
N ARG A 184 15.20 -0.48 -5.94
CA ARG A 184 13.93 -0.02 -6.52
C ARG A 184 13.02 0.67 -5.51
N ALA A 185 12.99 0.19 -4.26
CA ALA A 185 12.28 0.87 -3.19
C ALA A 185 12.92 2.23 -2.87
N GLN A 186 14.25 2.31 -2.88
CA GLN A 186 14.96 3.59 -2.73
C GLN A 186 14.73 4.54 -3.91
N GLU A 187 14.62 4.06 -5.15
CA GLU A 187 14.25 4.90 -6.30
C GLU A 187 12.87 5.55 -6.11
N LEU A 188 11.93 4.86 -5.46
CA LEU A 188 10.61 5.39 -5.11
C LEU A 188 10.73 6.52 -4.06
N ASP A 189 11.45 6.27 -2.96
CA ASP A 189 11.60 7.23 -1.85
C ASP A 189 12.47 8.45 -2.22
N PHE A 190 13.45 8.26 -3.11
CA PHE A 190 14.42 9.27 -3.52
C PHE A 190 14.24 9.68 -4.98
N GLY A 191 13.12 10.36 -5.25
CA GLY A 191 12.82 10.88 -6.58
C GLY A 191 13.91 11.78 -7.17
N LEU A 192 14.06 11.73 -8.50
CA LEU A 192 15.01 12.54 -9.27
C LEU A 192 14.81 14.04 -8.99
N ARG A 193 15.89 14.73 -8.64
CA ARG A 193 15.90 16.17 -8.42
C ARG A 193 16.57 16.87 -9.60
N GLY A 194 15.80 17.66 -10.33
CA GLY A 194 16.35 18.55 -11.35
C GLY A 194 17.17 19.66 -10.70
N VAL A 195 18.45 19.77 -11.06
CA VAL A 195 19.32 20.87 -10.62
C VAL A 195 19.64 21.73 -11.84
N LEU A 196 19.21 22.99 -11.81
CA LEU A 196 19.57 23.96 -12.83
C LEU A 196 20.97 24.51 -12.52
N GLY A 197 21.88 24.42 -13.49
CA GLY A 197 23.21 25.03 -13.37
C GLY A 197 23.11 26.56 -13.32
N GLY A 198 23.91 27.19 -12.46
CA GLY A 198 24.08 28.64 -12.42
C GLY A 198 25.07 29.15 -13.48
N PHE A 199 25.26 30.47 -13.53
CA PHE A 199 26.29 31.09 -14.38
C PHE A 199 27.69 30.67 -13.92
N HIS A 200 28.49 30.11 -14.83
CA HIS A 200 29.93 29.95 -14.62
C HIS A 200 30.67 31.03 -15.39
N GLY A 201 31.76 31.57 -14.81
CA GLY A 201 32.66 32.46 -15.52
C GLY A 201 33.33 31.68 -16.64
N GLY A 202 32.82 31.79 -17.88
CA GLY A 202 33.49 31.28 -19.06
C GLY A 202 34.92 31.81 -19.11
N LYS A 203 35.88 30.92 -19.38
CA LYS A 203 37.18 31.33 -19.89
C LYS A 203 37.13 31.35 -21.41
#